data_AF-I4C8G1-F1
#
_entry.id   AF-I4C8G1-F1
#
_cell.length_a   1.000
_cell.length_b   1.000
_cell.length_c   1.000
_cell.angle_alpha   90.00
_cell.angle_beta   90.00
_cell.angle_gamma   90.00
#
_symmetry.space_group_name_H-M   'P 1'
#
loop_
_entity.id
_entity.type
_entity.pdbx_description
1 polymer ?
#
loop_
_entity_poly.entity_id
_entity_poly.type
_entity_poly.pdbx_seq_one_letter_code
_entity_poly.pdbx_strand_id
1 'polypeptide(L)'
;MPLIVEQDSALSSVASRVAEEGERVRLKVGDREIAVISLEDLDFLEDVENKLDLLDALEALKEASEDKRLIPWEELLKDLGRNHKDDGL
;
A
#
# COMPACT_ATOMS: atom_id res chain seq x y z
N MET A 1 13.22 -11.06 2.37
CA MET A 1 13.68 -12.38 1.87
C MET A 1 12.44 -13.23 1.68
N PRO A 2 12.01 -13.54 0.45
CA PRO A 2 10.79 -14.33 0.24
C PRO A 2 11.00 -15.75 0.78
N LEU A 3 10.00 -16.28 1.48
CA LEU A 3 9.95 -17.68 1.85
C LEU A 3 9.61 -18.49 0.60
N ILE A 4 10.55 -19.28 0.10
CA ILE A 4 10.32 -20.20 -1.02
C ILE A 4 9.88 -21.53 -0.41
N VAL A 5 8.66 -21.97 -0.73
CA VAL A 5 8.09 -23.23 -0.25
C VAL A 5 8.12 -24.24 -1.40
N GLU A 6 8.79 -25.38 -1.24
CA GLU A 6 8.78 -26.46 -2.23
C GLU A 6 7.51 -27.31 -2.16
N GLN A 7 7.13 -27.86 -3.32
CA GLN A 7 5.80 -28.37 -3.70
C GLN A 7 5.01 -29.18 -2.65
N ASP A 8 3.90 -28.59 -2.19
CA ASP A 8 2.71 -29.30 -1.75
C ASP A 8 1.70 -29.31 -2.92
N SER A 9 1.15 -30.48 -3.27
CA SER A 9 0.20 -30.62 -4.39
C SER A 9 -1.04 -29.73 -4.23
N ALA A 10 -1.48 -29.49 -3.00
CA ALA A 10 -2.62 -28.61 -2.74
C ALA A 10 -2.24 -27.14 -3.01
N LEU A 11 -1.05 -26.72 -2.58
CA LEU A 11 -0.55 -25.36 -2.81
C LEU A 11 -0.34 -25.07 -4.30
N SER A 12 0.18 -26.05 -5.05
CA SER A 12 0.35 -25.93 -6.50
C SER A 12 -0.99 -25.73 -7.21
N SER A 13 -2.05 -26.42 -6.78
CA SER A 13 -3.38 -26.27 -7.39
C SER A 13 -3.97 -24.87 -7.17
N VAL A 14 -3.77 -24.30 -5.97
CA VAL A 14 -4.21 -22.92 -5.66
C VAL A 14 -3.41 -21.92 -6.47
N ALA A 15 -2.09 -22.09 -6.55
CA ALA A 15 -1.22 -21.21 -7.31
C ALA A 15 -1.59 -21.16 -8.81
N SER A 16 -1.86 -22.30 -9.44
CA SER A 16 -2.30 -22.34 -10.84
C SER A 16 -3.62 -21.62 -11.06
N ARG A 17 -4.62 -21.80 -10.18
CA ARG A 17 -5.91 -21.12 -10.32
C ARG A 17 -5.79 -19.60 -10.16
N VAL A 18 -4.94 -19.15 -9.24
CA VAL A 18 -4.68 -17.71 -9.05
C VAL A 18 -3.92 -17.12 -10.24
N ALA A 19 -2.89 -17.81 -10.73
CA ALA A 19 -2.01 -17.29 -11.78
C ALA A 19 -2.58 -17.42 -13.20
N GLU A 20 -3.31 -18.50 -13.50
CA GLU A 20 -3.80 -18.80 -14.86
C GLU A 20 -5.28 -18.46 -15.06
N GLU A 21 -6.10 -18.65 -14.03
CA GLU A 21 -7.55 -18.43 -14.10
C GLU A 21 -7.95 -17.07 -13.52
N GLY A 22 -7.02 -16.35 -12.89
CA GLY A 22 -7.26 -15.06 -12.25
C GLY A 22 -8.15 -15.17 -11.00
N GLU A 23 -8.23 -16.34 -10.38
CA GLU A 23 -9.04 -16.53 -9.18
C GLU A 23 -8.44 -15.82 -7.95
N ARG A 24 -9.31 -15.34 -7.07
CA ARG A 24 -8.96 -14.84 -5.73
C ARG A 24 -9.42 -15.82 -4.68
N VAL A 25 -8.47 -16.43 -3.98
CA VAL A 25 -8.77 -17.56 -3.09
C VAL A 25 -8.68 -17.11 -1.64
N ARG A 26 -9.73 -17.41 -0.86
CA ARG A 26 -9.72 -17.27 0.59
C ARG A 26 -9.38 -18.62 1.23
N LEU A 27 -8.29 -18.65 1.98
CA LEU A 27 -7.84 -19.81 2.74
C LEU A 27 -8.14 -19.62 4.23
N LYS A 28 -8.56 -20.70 4.89
CA LYS A 28 -8.70 -20.75 6.35
C LYS A 28 -7.55 -21.56 6.94
N VAL A 29 -6.74 -20.93 7.79
CA VAL A 29 -5.57 -21.53 8.46
C VAL A 29 -5.78 -21.44 9.96
N GLY A 30 -6.26 -22.54 10.56
CA GLY A 30 -6.75 -22.53 11.94
C GLY A 30 -7.92 -21.57 12.08
N ASP A 31 -7.76 -20.56 12.95
CA ASP A 31 -8.74 -19.49 13.18
C ASP A 31 -8.50 -18.23 12.33
N ARG A 32 -7.49 -18.24 11.46
CA ARG A 32 -7.16 -17.10 10.58
C ARG A 32 -7.69 -17.30 9.18
N GLU A 33 -8.05 -16.22 8.52
CA GLU A 33 -8.32 -16.19 7.07
C GLU A 33 -7.19 -15.45 6.35
N ILE A 34 -6.77 -15.98 5.20
CA ILE A 34 -5.71 -15.42 4.36
C ILE A 34 -6.23 -15.38 2.92
N ALA A 35 -5.88 -14.33 2.17
CA ALA A 35 -6.15 -14.24 0.75
C ALA A 35 -4.92 -14.62 -0.07
N VAL A 36 -5.12 -15.37 -1.15
CA VAL A 36 -4.13 -15.60 -2.20
C VAL A 36 -4.68 -14.96 -3.47
N ILE A 37 -3.93 -14.00 -4.00
CA ILE A 37 -4.26 -13.23 -5.21
C ILE A 37 -3.02 -13.16 -6.10
N SER A 38 -3.21 -12.81 -7.37
CA SER A 38 -2.09 -12.57 -8.28
C SER A 38 -1.33 -11.31 -7.86
N LEU A 39 -0.08 -11.19 -8.27
CA LEU A 39 0.68 -9.94 -8.06
C LEU A 39 0.03 -8.77 -8.81
N GLU A 40 -0.54 -9.01 -9.99
CA GLU A 40 -1.27 -7.97 -10.74
C GLU A 40 -2.47 -7.42 -9.94
N ASP A 41 -3.25 -8.30 -9.30
CA ASP A 41 -4.35 -7.89 -8.43
C ASP A 41 -3.84 -7.11 -7.20
N LEU A 42 -2.71 -7.54 -6.63
CA LEU A 42 -2.09 -6.83 -5.50
C LEU A 42 -1.66 -5.42 -5.93
N ASP A 43 -0.91 -5.31 -7.03
CA ASP A 43 -0.44 -4.03 -7.58
C ASP A 43 -1.61 -3.10 -7.89
N PHE A 44 -2.69 -3.63 -8.46
CA PHE A 44 -3.91 -2.86 -8.71
C PHE A 44 -4.56 -2.34 -7.42
N LEU A 45 -4.63 -3.16 -6.38
CA LEU A 45 -5.18 -2.74 -5.08
C LEU A 45 -4.32 -1.65 -4.43
N GLU A 46 -3.00 -1.81 -4.45
CA GLU A 46 -2.05 -0.81 -3.94
C GLU A 46 -2.15 0.50 -4.73
N ASP A 47 -2.28 0.44 -6.06
CA ASP A 47 -2.47 1.62 -6.91
C ASP A 47 -3.78 2.36 -6.63
N VAL A 48 -4.84 1.63 -6.29
CA VAL A 48 -6.12 2.23 -5.89
C VAL A 48 -6.00 2.90 -4.53
N GLU A 49 -5.38 2.24 -3.55
CA GLU A 49 -5.13 2.80 -2.22
C GLU A 49 -4.28 4.07 -2.30
N ASN A 50 -3.17 4.03 -3.05
CA ASN A 50 -2.32 5.20 -3.30
C ASN A 50 -3.10 6.39 -3.90
N LYS A 51 -4.05 6.14 -4.80
CA LYS A 51 -4.90 7.19 -5.36
C LYS A 51 -5.87 7.76 -4.33
N LEU A 52 -6.45 6.92 -3.48
CA LEU A 52 -7.35 7.36 -2.41
C LEU A 52 -6.60 8.20 -1.38
N ASP A 53 -5.42 7.75 -0.96
CA ASP A 53 -4.56 8.49 -0.03
C ASP A 53 -4.18 9.88 -0.58
N LEU A 54 -3.89 9.97 -1.88
CA LEU A 54 -3.63 11.25 -2.53
C LEU A 54 -4.86 12.17 -2.54
N LEU A 55 -6.06 11.62 -2.76
CA LEU A 55 -7.29 12.40 -2.71
C LEU A 55 -7.56 12.93 -1.30
N ASP A 56 -7.42 12.08 -0.28
CA ASP A 56 -7.59 12.45 1.12
C ASP A 56 -6.57 13.53 1.53
N ALA A 57 -5.31 13.40 1.10
CA ALA A 57 -4.27 14.40 1.35
C ALA A 57 -4.59 15.76 0.70
N LEU A 58 -5.11 15.75 -0.54
CA LEU A 58 -5.52 16.97 -1.23
C LEU A 58 -6.73 17.64 -0.56
N GLU A 59 -7.69 16.86 -0.09
CA GLU A 59 -8.83 17.35 0.66
C GLU A 59 -8.40 17.98 1.99
N ALA A 60 -7.56 17.29 2.76
CA ALA A 60 -7.00 17.81 4.01
C ALA A 60 -6.20 19.12 3.78
N LEU A 61 -5.45 19.21 2.69
CA LEU A 61 -4.73 20.44 2.33
C LEU A 61 -5.69 21.60 2.03
N LYS A 62 -6.80 21.32 1.32
CA LYS A 62 -7.82 22.32 1.02
C LYS A 62 -8.49 22.82 2.31
N GLU A 63 -8.92 21.92 3.18
CA GLU A 63 -9.52 22.28 4.47
C GLU A 63 -8.56 23.11 5.34
N ALA A 64 -7.28 22.71 5.43
CA ALA A 64 -6.29 23.44 6.19
C ALA A 64 -6.02 24.84 5.60
N SER A 65 -6.10 25.00 4.28
CA SER A 65 -6.01 26.30 3.60
C SER A 65 -7.19 27.21 3.95
N GLU A 66 -8.41 26.67 3.91
CA GLU A 66 -9.65 27.40 4.26
C GLU A 66 -9.64 27.85 5.74
N ASP A 67 -9.19 26.97 6.64
CA ASP A 67 -9.10 27.23 8.08
C ASP A 67 -7.83 27.99 8.50
N LYS A 68 -6.95 28.34 7.55
CA LYS A 68 -5.64 28.99 7.80
C LYS A 68 -4.76 28.22 8.81
N ARG A 69 -4.80 26.89 8.77
CA ARG A 69 -4.02 25.96 9.61
C ARG A 69 -2.73 25.45 8.93
N LEU A 70 -2.31 26.10 7.84
CA LEU A 70 -1.06 25.77 7.14
C LEU A 70 0.16 26.33 7.88
N ILE A 71 1.23 25.55 7.95
CA ILE A 71 2.55 26.01 8.40
C ILE A 71 3.49 26.19 7.20
N PRO A 72 4.38 27.20 7.20
CA PRO A 72 5.41 27.34 6.18
C PRO A 72 6.35 26.13 6.14
N TRP A 73 6.85 25.80 4.96
CA TRP A 73 7.77 24.67 4.76
C TRP A 73 9.05 24.78 5.60
N GLU A 74 9.57 26.00 5.73
CA GLU A 74 10.78 26.28 6.50
C GLU A 74 10.57 26.12 8.02
N GLU A 75 9.34 26.29 8.49
CA GLU A 75 8.95 26.05 9.89
C GLU A 75 8.85 24.55 10.15
N LEU A 76 8.17 23.81 9.27
CA LEU A 76 8.07 22.35 9.36
C LEU A 76 9.45 21.67 9.34
N LEU A 77 10.36 22.10 8.47
CA LEU A 77 11.71 21.53 8.41
C LEU A 77 12.49 21.75 9.71
N LYS A 78 12.34 22.92 10.35
CA LYS A 78 12.94 23.19 11.66
C LYS A 78 12.37 22.28 12.74
N ASP A 79 11.06 22.09 12.75
CA ASP A 79 10.38 21.21 13.71
C ASP A 79 10.81 19.75 13.57
N LEU A 80 11.09 19.31 12.34
CA LEU A 80 11.61 17.98 12.03
C LEU A 80 13.14 17.85 12.20
N GLY A 81 13.84 18.92 12.60
CA GLY A 81 15.30 18.93 12.76
C GLY A 81 16.08 18.79 11.46
N ARG A 82 15.48 19.13 10.30
CA ARG A 82 16.13 19.12 8.98
C ARG A 82 16.57 20.53 8.59
N ASN A 83 17.73 20.62 7.93
CA ASN A 83 18.19 21.87 7.32
C ASN A 83 17.85 21.89 5.83
N HIS A 84 17.45 23.05 5.31
CA HIS A 84 17.05 23.28 3.91
C HIS A 84 18.10 22.88 2.85
N LYS A 85 19.31 22.47 3.25
CA LYS A 85 20.38 21.99 2.37
C LYS A 85 20.40 20.46 2.16
N ASP A 86 19.58 19.72 2.91
CA ASP A 86 19.56 18.25 2.86
C ASP A 86 18.52 17.70 1.86
N ASP A 87 17.61 18.55 1.38
CA ASP A 87 16.55 18.16 0.46
C ASP A 87 16.99 18.41 -0.98
N GLY A 88 17.66 17.41 -1.57
CA GLY A 88 18.03 17.36 -2.99
C GLY A 88 16.82 17.09 -3.89
N LEU A 89 15.86 18.02 -3.91
CA LEU A 89 14.81 18.14 -4.92
C LEU A 89 15.12 19.32 -5.87
#